data_AF-A0A7E6EG99-F1
#
_entry.id   AF-A0A7E6EG99-F1
#
_cell.length_a   1.000
_cell.length_b   1.000
_cell.length_c   1.000
_cell.angle_alpha   90.00
_cell.angle_beta   90.00
_cell.angle_gamma   90.00
#
_symmetry.space_group_name_H-M   'P 1'
#
loop_
_entity.id
_entity.type
_entity.pdbx_description
1 polymer ?
#
loop_
_entity_poly.entity_id
_entity_poly.type
_entity_poly.pdbx_seq_one_letter_code
_entity_poly.pdbx_strand_id
1 'polypeptide(L)'
;MESWRIIYTYSLKFFETNSISLIFIVSKYFAPLFPLTFLPLYNHLQMAPNKSKKGKARHQEMRKFTNQRISKDNYKSTKYEVKISKRLVSILRHNAKKMNIKMDPRGFVKVNDLLKRNEFRNLDHNAIKHIVETNDKQRLSLKHEGNELLIRANQGHSMHIENLALKPILKGDNFDNVIHGTYLKAWKSAIKKEGLSRMNRMHIHFAIGEPGERGVISGMRSSCQVMIYLNLDLALNDGLTFFLSENNVILTEGDKDGFVRPKYFQKVIDRKSRRCLLAQ
;
A
#
# COMPACT_ATOMS: atom_id res chain seq x y z
N MET A 1 33.45 -21.09 -33.42
CA MET A 1 32.15 -21.65 -33.00
C MET A 1 31.71 -20.91 -31.75
N GLU A 2 30.73 -20.03 -31.70
CA GLU A 2 29.87 -19.36 -32.67
C GLU A 2 29.42 -18.09 -31.91
N SER A 3 29.51 -16.94 -32.55
CA SER A 3 29.14 -15.63 -32.02
C SER A 3 27.90 -15.16 -32.78
N TRP A 4 26.80 -14.85 -32.09
CA TRP A 4 25.63 -14.25 -32.72
C TRP A 4 25.31 -12.90 -32.06
N ARG A 5 25.63 -11.83 -32.79
CA ARG A 5 25.05 -10.49 -32.67
C ARG A 5 23.73 -10.50 -33.43
N ILE A 6 22.66 -9.98 -32.84
CA ILE A 6 21.42 -9.67 -33.56
C ILE A 6 21.24 -8.15 -33.55
N ILE A 7 21.28 -7.59 -34.75
CA ILE A 7 20.91 -6.23 -35.11
C ILE A 7 19.48 -6.33 -35.68
N TYR A 8 18.54 -5.52 -35.18
CA TYR A 8 17.26 -5.31 -35.86
C TYR A 8 17.21 -3.89 -36.41
N THR A 9 17.11 -3.80 -37.73
CA THR A 9 16.91 -2.59 -38.52
C THR A 9 15.41 -2.23 -38.62
N TYR A 10 15.09 -0.95 -38.50
CA TYR A 10 13.77 -0.37 -38.73
C TYR A 10 13.42 -0.36 -40.23
N SER A 11 12.15 -0.61 -40.58
CA SER A 11 11.59 -0.29 -41.90
C SER A 11 10.20 0.32 -41.74
N LEU A 12 10.13 1.63 -41.96
CA LEU A 12 8.91 2.41 -42.18
C LEU A 12 8.46 2.24 -43.65
N LYS A 13 7.19 1.97 -43.88
CA LYS A 13 6.51 2.26 -45.16
C LYS A 13 5.16 2.92 -44.88
N PHE A 14 5.03 4.13 -45.40
CA PHE A 14 3.83 4.97 -45.51
C PHE A 14 3.44 4.97 -46.99
N PHE A 15 2.15 4.89 -47.33
CA PHE A 15 1.45 5.41 -48.54
C PHE A 15 -0.04 4.98 -48.40
N GLU A 16 -0.95 5.92 -48.11
CA GLU A 16 -1.91 6.61 -49.03
C GLU A 16 -3.14 5.77 -49.44
N THR A 17 -4.31 6.11 -48.88
CA THR A 17 -5.51 6.77 -49.50
C THR A 17 -6.36 5.89 -50.44
N ASN A 18 -7.62 5.64 -50.03
CA ASN A 18 -8.84 6.16 -50.67
C ASN A 18 -10.12 5.46 -50.20
N SER A 19 -11.16 6.27 -50.05
CA SER A 19 -12.56 5.96 -49.76
C SER A 19 -13.21 5.05 -50.81
N ILE A 20 -14.20 4.24 -50.41
CA ILE A 20 -15.47 4.00 -51.15
C ILE A 20 -16.49 3.39 -50.17
N SER A 21 -17.71 3.90 -50.27
CA SER A 21 -18.91 3.61 -49.52
C SER A 21 -19.67 2.36 -50.03
N LEU A 22 -20.71 1.99 -49.28
CA LEU A 22 -21.95 1.30 -49.70
C LEU A 22 -22.00 -0.26 -49.64
N ILE A 23 -22.81 -0.80 -48.70
CA ILE A 23 -24.14 -1.42 -48.96
C ILE A 23 -24.66 -2.17 -47.71
N PHE A 24 -25.90 -1.85 -47.35
CA PHE A 24 -26.77 -2.54 -46.40
C PHE A 24 -27.17 -3.93 -46.91
N ILE A 25 -27.13 -4.96 -46.05
CA ILE A 25 -28.08 -6.08 -46.14
C ILE A 25 -28.64 -6.39 -44.74
N VAL A 26 -29.95 -6.18 -44.65
CA VAL A 26 -30.84 -6.59 -43.56
C VAL A 26 -31.14 -8.07 -43.72
N SER A 27 -31.07 -8.84 -42.64
CA SER A 27 -31.89 -10.05 -42.51
C SER A 27 -32.33 -10.23 -41.07
N LYS A 28 -33.61 -10.56 -40.94
CA LYS A 28 -34.50 -10.46 -39.79
C LYS A 28 -35.15 -11.83 -39.60
N TYR A 29 -35.70 -12.05 -38.40
CA TYR A 29 -36.52 -13.21 -37.98
C TYR A 29 -35.69 -14.45 -37.57
N PHE A 30 -35.93 -15.12 -36.44
CA PHE A 30 -37.18 -15.48 -35.78
C PHE A 30 -36.99 -15.63 -34.26
N ALA A 31 -37.97 -15.17 -33.48
CA ALA A 31 -38.28 -15.67 -32.14
C ALA A 31 -39.54 -16.54 -32.22
N PRO A 32 -39.78 -17.42 -31.24
CA PRO A 32 -41.01 -17.27 -30.47
C PRO A 32 -40.87 -17.49 -28.95
N LEU A 33 -41.93 -17.04 -28.27
CA LEU A 33 -42.18 -16.83 -26.85
C LEU A 33 -42.70 -18.09 -26.08
N PHE A 34 -42.27 -18.25 -24.81
CA PHE A 34 -42.96 -18.72 -23.56
C PHE A 34 -43.64 -20.12 -23.49
N PRO A 35 -43.97 -20.72 -22.30
CA PRO A 35 -44.11 -20.15 -20.93
C PRO A 35 -43.55 -20.94 -19.71
N LEU A 36 -43.59 -20.22 -18.57
CA LEU A 36 -43.56 -20.52 -17.13
C LEU A 36 -43.81 -21.95 -16.56
N THR A 37 -43.18 -22.18 -15.39
CA THR A 37 -43.59 -22.90 -14.14
C THR A 37 -42.80 -24.15 -13.69
N PHE A 38 -42.71 -24.29 -12.36
CA PHE A 38 -42.28 -25.43 -11.51
C PHE A 38 -40.87 -25.38 -10.84
N LEU A 39 -40.85 -24.87 -9.59
CA LEU A 39 -40.27 -25.56 -8.42
C LEU A 39 -41.43 -26.35 -7.74
N PRO A 40 -41.23 -27.28 -6.77
CA PRO A 40 -40.00 -27.70 -6.06
C PRO A 40 -39.83 -29.24 -5.95
N LEU A 41 -38.68 -29.74 -5.48
CA LEU A 41 -38.70 -30.91 -4.57
C LEU A 41 -37.52 -30.89 -3.59
N TYR A 42 -37.91 -30.97 -2.33
CA TYR A 42 -37.14 -31.15 -1.12
C TYR A 42 -36.55 -32.56 -1.10
N ASN A 43 -35.30 -32.74 -0.67
CA ASN A 43 -34.94 -34.00 -0.03
C ASN A 43 -34.03 -33.78 1.18
N HIS A 44 -34.44 -34.46 2.24
CA HIS A 44 -34.05 -34.31 3.62
C HIS A 44 -33.03 -35.41 3.93
N LEU A 45 -31.79 -35.04 4.26
CA LEU A 45 -30.89 -35.90 5.02
C LEU A 45 -30.31 -35.07 6.16
N GLN A 46 -30.85 -35.32 7.35
CA GLN A 46 -30.34 -34.81 8.60
C GLN A 46 -29.08 -35.57 8.99
N MET A 47 -27.98 -34.85 9.19
CA MET A 47 -26.93 -35.26 10.10
C MET A 47 -26.70 -34.13 11.10
N ALA A 48 -26.83 -34.48 12.38
CA ALA A 48 -26.84 -33.57 13.52
C ALA A 48 -25.50 -32.81 13.69
N PRO A 49 -25.52 -31.52 14.09
CA PRO A 49 -24.30 -30.76 14.30
C PRO A 49 -23.69 -31.02 15.68
N ASN A 50 -22.45 -31.51 15.70
CA ASN A 50 -21.62 -31.54 16.90
C ASN A 50 -21.32 -30.10 17.37
N LYS A 51 -21.70 -29.79 18.61
CA LYS A 51 -21.79 -28.43 19.15
C LYS A 51 -20.45 -27.97 19.74
N SER A 52 -19.74 -27.11 19.01
CA SER A 52 -18.75 -26.18 19.60
C SER A 52 -19.36 -24.78 19.66
N LYS A 53 -19.77 -24.35 20.88
CA LYS A 53 -20.50 -23.08 21.13
C LYS A 53 -19.64 -21.82 20.90
N LYS A 54 -18.32 -21.94 20.74
CA LYS A 54 -17.38 -20.80 20.53
C LYS A 54 -17.30 -20.31 19.08
N GLY A 55 -17.66 -21.14 18.09
CA GLY A 55 -17.56 -20.78 16.67
C GLY A 55 -18.76 -20.02 16.10
N LYS A 56 -19.96 -20.25 16.64
CA LYS A 56 -21.22 -19.72 16.09
C LYS A 56 -21.45 -18.24 16.39
N ALA A 57 -21.09 -17.76 17.58
CA ALA A 57 -21.19 -16.34 17.93
C ALA A 57 -20.35 -15.46 17.01
N ARG A 58 -19.14 -15.92 16.66
CA ARG A 58 -18.21 -15.21 15.76
C ARG A 58 -18.66 -15.18 14.30
N HIS A 59 -19.45 -16.17 13.87
CA HIS A 59 -20.01 -16.25 12.52
C HIS A 59 -21.30 -15.43 12.38
N GLN A 60 -22.09 -15.31 13.46
CA GLN A 60 -23.27 -14.45 13.51
C GLN A 60 -22.91 -12.96 13.58
N GLU A 61 -21.82 -12.61 14.26
CA GLU A 61 -21.33 -11.23 14.34
C GLU A 61 -20.89 -10.70 12.96
N MET A 62 -20.25 -11.54 12.12
CA MET A 62 -19.84 -11.13 10.76
C MET A 62 -21.01 -11.05 9.75
N ARG A 63 -22.07 -11.86 9.90
CA ARG A 63 -23.23 -11.85 8.99
C ARG A 63 -24.15 -10.63 9.17
N LYS A 64 -24.05 -9.90 10.28
CA LYS A 64 -24.81 -8.64 10.47
C LYS A 64 -24.18 -7.43 9.75
N PHE A 65 -22.96 -7.53 9.23
CA PHE A 65 -22.25 -6.41 8.61
C PHE A 65 -22.46 -6.25 7.10
N THR A 66 -23.24 -7.11 6.45
CA THR A 66 -23.36 -7.09 4.98
C THR A 66 -24.43 -6.14 4.42
N ASN A 67 -25.11 -5.32 5.23
CA ASN A 67 -26.13 -4.41 4.68
C ASN A 67 -26.40 -3.13 5.51
N GLN A 68 -25.36 -2.44 5.98
CA GLN A 68 -25.50 -1.06 6.46
C GLN A 68 -24.35 -0.21 5.94
N ARG A 69 -24.68 0.84 5.18
CA ARG A 69 -23.77 1.95 4.87
C ARG A 69 -23.45 2.67 6.19
N ILE A 70 -22.45 2.17 6.90
CA ILE A 70 -21.92 2.84 8.10
C ILE A 70 -21.15 4.06 7.61
N SER A 71 -21.54 5.24 8.10
CA SER A 71 -20.86 6.50 7.84
C SER A 71 -19.39 6.40 8.28
N LYS A 72 -18.50 6.94 7.43
CA LYS A 72 -17.04 6.82 7.49
C LYS A 72 -16.41 7.32 8.81
N ASP A 73 -17.14 8.14 9.57
CA ASP A 73 -16.54 8.97 10.61
C ASP A 73 -16.46 8.32 12.01
N ASN A 74 -16.94 7.08 12.21
CA ASN A 74 -16.90 6.45 13.55
C ASN A 74 -16.63 4.93 13.59
N TYR A 75 -16.21 4.30 12.49
CA TYR A 75 -15.88 2.86 12.52
C TYR A 75 -14.51 2.60 13.17
N LYS A 76 -14.50 2.07 14.39
CA LYS A 76 -13.28 1.61 15.06
C LYS A 76 -12.97 0.18 14.63
N SER A 77 -11.88 0.00 13.87
CA SER A 77 -11.39 -1.32 13.48
C SER A 77 -11.28 -2.27 14.68
N THR A 78 -11.77 -3.49 14.52
CA THR A 78 -11.70 -4.53 15.55
C THR A 78 -10.24 -4.90 15.84
N LYS A 79 -9.98 -5.42 17.04
CA LYS A 79 -8.64 -5.94 17.40
C LYS A 79 -8.16 -7.02 16.42
N TYR A 80 -9.09 -7.77 15.83
CA TYR A 80 -8.80 -8.79 14.83
C TYR A 80 -8.37 -8.16 13.49
N GLU A 81 -9.10 -7.18 12.96
CA GLU A 81 -8.75 -6.48 11.71
C GLU A 81 -7.39 -5.76 11.83
N VAL A 82 -7.12 -5.12 12.97
CA VAL A 82 -5.81 -4.51 13.23
C VAL A 82 -4.69 -5.55 13.19
N LYS A 83 -4.93 -6.77 13.72
CA LYS A 83 -3.95 -7.87 13.67
C LYS A 83 -3.73 -8.35 12.24
N ILE A 84 -4.80 -8.54 11.47
CA ILE A 84 -4.74 -8.95 10.07
C ILE A 84 -4.04 -7.89 9.22
N SER A 85 -4.39 -6.61 9.37
CA SER A 85 -3.76 -5.49 8.68
C SER A 85 -2.25 -5.45 8.93
N LYS A 86 -1.83 -5.57 10.20
CA LYS A 86 -0.40 -5.66 10.55
C LYS A 86 0.28 -6.87 9.90
N ARG A 87 -0.42 -7.99 9.82
CA ARG A 87 0.11 -9.22 9.20
C ARG A 87 0.26 -9.05 7.68
N LEU A 88 -0.76 -8.53 6.99
CA LEU A 88 -0.69 -8.19 5.56
C LEU A 88 0.49 -7.26 5.28
N VAL A 89 0.61 -6.16 6.03
CA VAL A 89 1.74 -5.21 5.90
C VAL A 89 3.08 -5.90 6.14
N SER A 90 3.18 -6.78 7.13
CA SER A 90 4.42 -7.53 7.41
C SER A 90 4.81 -8.45 6.26
N ILE A 91 3.85 -9.16 5.67
CA ILE A 91 4.09 -10.02 4.50
C ILE A 91 4.56 -9.19 3.33
N LEU A 92 3.76 -8.17 2.99
CA LEU A 92 3.95 -7.32 1.81
C LEU A 92 5.19 -6.43 1.89
N ARG A 93 5.85 -6.29 3.05
CA ARG A 93 7.08 -5.49 3.19
C ARG A 93 8.35 -6.31 3.41
N HIS A 94 8.22 -7.51 3.99
CA HIS A 94 9.36 -8.21 4.58
C HIS A 94 9.39 -9.70 4.28
N ASN A 95 8.24 -10.36 4.15
CA ASN A 95 8.16 -11.81 4.24
C ASN A 95 7.61 -12.51 2.99
N ALA A 96 7.16 -11.79 1.97
CA ALA A 96 6.57 -12.39 0.76
C ALA A 96 7.47 -13.46 0.15
N LYS A 97 8.76 -13.14 -0.09
CA LYS A 97 9.75 -14.09 -0.61
C LYS A 97 9.94 -15.31 0.30
N LYS A 98 10.09 -15.10 1.61
CA LYS A 98 10.26 -16.17 2.62
C LYS A 98 9.06 -17.09 2.69
N MET A 99 7.87 -16.56 2.43
CA MET A 99 6.61 -17.32 2.44
C MET A 99 6.30 -17.94 1.08
N ASN A 100 7.19 -17.82 0.09
CA ASN A 100 6.97 -18.25 -1.28
C ASN A 100 5.67 -17.66 -1.87
N ILE A 101 5.45 -16.36 -1.63
CA ILE A 101 4.36 -15.58 -2.21
C ILE A 101 4.94 -14.82 -3.39
N LYS A 102 4.40 -15.06 -4.59
CA LYS A 102 4.81 -14.35 -5.80
C LYS A 102 4.40 -12.89 -5.71
N MET A 103 5.39 -12.01 -5.87
CA MET A 103 5.22 -10.57 -5.88
C MET A 103 5.81 -10.04 -7.19
N ASP A 104 5.10 -9.13 -7.84
CA ASP A 104 5.58 -8.51 -9.07
C ASP A 104 6.62 -7.39 -8.78
N PRO A 105 7.34 -6.89 -9.81
CA PRO A 105 8.31 -5.81 -9.63
C PRO A 105 7.74 -4.51 -9.06
N ARG A 106 6.42 -4.30 -9.11
CA ARG A 106 5.71 -3.12 -8.59
C ARG A 106 5.27 -3.30 -7.13
N GLY A 107 5.54 -4.46 -6.55
CA GLY A 107 5.21 -4.84 -5.18
C GLY A 107 3.81 -5.45 -5.00
N PHE A 108 3.09 -5.74 -6.08
CA PHE A 108 1.75 -6.31 -6.03
C PHE A 108 1.78 -7.83 -5.86
N VAL A 109 0.81 -8.33 -5.10
CA VAL A 109 0.54 -9.74 -4.85
C VAL A 109 -0.94 -10.00 -5.15
N LYS A 110 -1.27 -11.17 -5.72
CA LYS A 110 -2.66 -11.59 -5.89
C LYS A 110 -3.33 -11.82 -4.53
N VAL A 111 -4.49 -11.20 -4.30
CA VAL A 111 -5.25 -11.40 -3.06
C VAL A 111 -5.60 -12.87 -2.85
N ASN A 112 -5.95 -13.58 -3.93
CA ASN A 112 -6.19 -15.03 -3.90
C ASN A 112 -5.02 -15.84 -3.33
N ASP A 113 -3.77 -15.47 -3.62
CA ASP A 113 -2.60 -16.20 -3.10
C ASP A 113 -2.37 -15.95 -1.61
N LEU A 114 -2.82 -14.81 -1.09
CA LEU A 114 -2.86 -14.54 0.35
C LEU A 114 -3.99 -15.35 0.99
N LEU A 115 -5.20 -15.32 0.45
CA LEU A 115 -6.37 -15.99 1.03
C LEU A 115 -6.21 -17.52 1.16
N LYS A 116 -5.37 -18.14 0.33
CA LYS A 116 -4.99 -19.57 0.46
C LYS A 116 -4.25 -19.91 1.77
N ARG A 117 -3.73 -18.92 2.50
CA ARG A 117 -2.93 -19.17 3.72
C ARG A 117 -3.84 -19.36 4.94
N ASN A 118 -3.47 -20.29 5.81
CA ASN A 118 -4.25 -20.62 7.03
C ASN A 118 -4.57 -19.41 7.92
N GLU A 119 -3.69 -18.41 7.95
CA GLU A 119 -3.87 -17.18 8.73
C GLU A 119 -4.95 -16.23 8.16
N PHE A 120 -5.34 -16.41 6.89
CA PHE A 120 -6.35 -15.62 6.19
C PHE A 120 -7.59 -16.44 5.79
N ARG A 121 -7.68 -17.72 6.18
CA ARG A 121 -8.73 -18.67 5.77
C ARG A 121 -10.18 -18.25 6.02
N ASN A 122 -10.41 -17.25 6.88
CA ASN A 122 -11.74 -16.74 7.23
C ASN A 122 -12.04 -15.39 6.57
N LEU A 123 -11.17 -14.94 5.66
CA LEU A 123 -11.31 -13.66 4.96
C LEU A 123 -11.72 -13.93 3.51
N ASP A 124 -12.59 -13.08 2.99
CA ASP A 124 -12.90 -13.01 1.57
C ASP A 124 -12.35 -11.69 0.98
N HIS A 125 -12.61 -11.47 -0.31
CA HIS A 125 -12.19 -10.25 -1.00
C HIS A 125 -12.79 -8.98 -0.39
N ASN A 126 -14.02 -9.05 0.11
CA ASN A 126 -14.70 -7.90 0.72
C ASN A 126 -14.09 -7.54 2.06
N ALA A 127 -13.72 -8.53 2.88
CA ALA A 127 -12.99 -8.32 4.11
C ALA A 127 -11.62 -7.69 3.85
N ILE A 128 -10.90 -8.12 2.80
CA ILE A 128 -9.62 -7.49 2.42
C ILE A 128 -9.83 -6.04 1.97
N LYS A 129 -10.83 -5.77 1.12
CA LYS A 129 -11.20 -4.41 0.71
C LYS A 129 -11.47 -3.52 1.91
N HIS A 130 -12.35 -3.98 2.80
CA HIS A 130 -12.68 -3.27 4.04
C HIS A 130 -11.46 -2.99 4.91
N ILE A 131 -10.57 -3.97 5.12
CA ILE A 131 -9.34 -3.79 5.92
C ILE A 131 -8.39 -2.77 5.29
N VAL A 132 -8.32 -2.69 3.97
CA VAL A 132 -7.51 -1.71 3.26
C VAL A 132 -8.12 -0.31 3.36
N GLU A 133 -9.43 -0.20 3.13
CA GLU A 133 -10.19 1.05 3.17
C GLU A 133 -10.24 1.68 4.56
N THR A 134 -10.38 0.86 5.61
CA THR A 134 -10.43 1.30 7.01
C THR A 134 -9.03 1.43 7.66
N ASN A 135 -7.94 1.26 6.90
CA ASN A 135 -6.60 1.42 7.46
C ASN A 135 -6.27 2.88 7.72
N ASP A 136 -6.15 3.27 9.00
CA ASP A 136 -5.87 4.65 9.43
C ASP A 136 -4.70 5.34 8.71
N LYS A 137 -3.70 4.57 8.25
CA LYS A 137 -2.52 5.12 7.58
C LYS A 137 -2.41 4.81 6.09
N GLN A 138 -3.47 4.25 5.51
CA GLN A 138 -3.56 3.92 4.09
C GLN A 138 -2.30 3.21 3.57
N ARG A 139 -1.80 2.22 4.34
CA ARG A 139 -0.50 1.57 4.06
C ARG A 139 -0.53 0.64 2.85
N LEU A 140 -1.74 0.25 2.46
CA LEU A 140 -2.02 -0.78 1.48
C LEU A 140 -2.80 -0.16 0.34
N SER A 141 -2.61 -0.68 -0.85
CA SER A 141 -3.41 -0.29 -2.02
C SER A 141 -3.84 -1.52 -2.79
N LEU A 142 -5.06 -1.42 -3.32
CA LEU A 142 -5.70 -2.45 -4.12
C LEU A 142 -5.76 -2.00 -5.56
N LYS A 143 -5.60 -2.95 -6.48
CA LYS A 143 -5.73 -2.72 -7.91
C LYS A 143 -6.42 -3.91 -8.56
N HIS A 144 -7.31 -3.64 -9.51
CA HIS A 144 -7.82 -4.66 -10.41
C HIS A 144 -6.95 -4.73 -11.67
N GLU A 145 -6.53 -5.94 -12.05
CA GLU A 145 -5.92 -6.22 -13.36
C GLU A 145 -6.67 -7.39 -13.99
N GLY A 146 -7.53 -7.09 -14.98
CA GLY A 146 -8.52 -8.04 -15.48
C GLY A 146 -9.46 -8.50 -14.36
N ASN A 147 -9.60 -9.83 -14.21
CA ASN A 147 -10.44 -10.44 -13.18
C ASN A 147 -9.72 -10.65 -11.83
N GLU A 148 -8.46 -10.24 -11.71
CA GLU A 148 -7.65 -10.45 -10.52
C GLU A 148 -7.63 -9.20 -9.63
N LEU A 149 -7.79 -9.40 -8.32
CA LEU A 149 -7.56 -8.37 -7.31
C LEU A 149 -6.13 -8.49 -6.78
N LEU A 150 -5.37 -7.40 -6.92
CA LEU A 150 -4.00 -7.28 -6.46
C LEU A 150 -3.92 -6.37 -5.23
N ILE A 151 -2.97 -6.65 -4.33
CA ILE A 151 -2.67 -5.84 -3.15
C ILE A 151 -1.17 -5.57 -3.03
N ARG A 152 -0.79 -4.38 -2.60
CA ARG A 152 0.60 -4.04 -2.23
C ARG A 152 0.68 -3.20 -0.98
N ALA A 153 1.88 -3.05 -0.45
CA ALA A 153 2.21 -1.99 0.50
C ALA A 153 2.82 -0.78 -0.23
N ASN A 154 2.40 0.44 0.15
CA ASN A 154 2.77 1.67 -0.57
C ASN A 154 4.20 2.13 -0.29
N GLN A 155 4.76 1.72 0.85
CA GLN A 155 6.12 2.03 1.29
C GLN A 155 6.58 1.05 2.37
N GLY A 156 7.83 1.18 2.81
CA GLY A 156 8.34 0.58 4.05
C GLY A 156 8.91 -0.81 3.89
N HIS A 157 9.20 -1.20 2.65
CA HIS A 157 9.81 -2.46 2.26
C HIS A 157 11.24 -2.58 2.81
N SER A 158 11.57 -3.78 3.30
CA SER A 158 12.95 -4.20 3.55
C SER A 158 13.45 -5.20 2.51
N MET A 159 12.54 -5.74 1.70
CA MET A 159 12.90 -6.46 0.48
C MET A 159 12.95 -5.46 -0.68
N HIS A 160 13.82 -5.71 -1.64
CA HIS A 160 13.96 -4.87 -2.80
C HIS A 160 12.69 -4.97 -3.68
N ILE A 161 12.15 -3.81 -4.09
CA ILE A 161 11.04 -3.67 -5.03
C ILE A 161 11.53 -2.74 -6.15
N GLU A 162 11.59 -3.26 -7.37
CA GLU A 162 12.22 -2.58 -8.50
C GLU A 162 11.45 -1.31 -8.92
N ASN A 163 10.12 -1.45 -9.11
CA ASN A 163 9.27 -0.44 -9.74
C ASN A 163 8.16 0.02 -8.80
N LEU A 164 8.52 0.37 -7.56
CA LEU A 164 7.55 0.92 -6.61
C LEU A 164 7.00 2.25 -7.13
N ALA A 165 5.68 2.46 -7.02
CA ALA A 165 5.05 3.69 -7.52
C ALA A 165 5.39 4.88 -6.61
N LEU A 166 6.48 5.54 -6.94
CA LEU A 166 7.03 6.70 -6.26
C LEU A 166 7.15 7.86 -7.24
N LYS A 167 6.70 9.05 -6.82
CA LYS A 167 6.82 10.27 -7.63
C LYS A 167 8.06 11.05 -7.18
N PRO A 168 8.97 11.44 -8.07
CA PRO A 168 10.13 12.23 -7.66
C PRO A 168 9.69 13.59 -7.12
N ILE A 169 10.37 14.05 -6.07
CA ILE A 169 10.22 15.40 -5.52
C ILE A 169 11.38 16.24 -6.04
N LEU A 170 11.08 17.29 -6.80
CA LEU A 170 12.09 18.14 -7.44
C LEU A 170 12.35 19.43 -6.67
N LYS A 171 11.41 19.87 -5.84
CA LYS A 171 11.47 21.09 -5.03
C LYS A 171 10.72 20.89 -3.71
N GLY A 172 11.18 21.55 -2.65
CA GLY A 172 10.60 21.46 -1.30
C GLY A 172 9.44 22.42 -1.04
N ASP A 173 9.22 23.42 -1.89
CA ASP A 173 8.17 24.46 -1.79
C ASP A 173 6.73 23.92 -1.63
N ASN A 174 6.47 22.68 -2.04
CA ASN A 174 5.18 22.03 -1.88
C ASN A 174 4.93 21.42 -0.49
N PHE A 175 5.89 21.51 0.44
CA PHE A 175 5.81 20.86 1.74
C PHE A 175 6.18 21.83 2.88
N ASP A 176 5.19 22.21 3.69
CA ASP A 176 5.40 23.06 4.87
C ASP A 176 6.36 22.42 5.88
N ASN A 177 6.27 21.10 6.03
CA ASN A 177 7.08 20.35 6.97
C ASN A 177 7.48 18.98 6.41
N VAL A 178 8.73 18.59 6.68
CA VAL A 178 9.24 17.24 6.38
C VAL A 178 9.83 16.67 7.66
N ILE A 179 9.08 15.79 8.33
CA ILE A 179 9.31 15.43 9.73
C ILE A 179 9.64 13.94 9.88
N HIS A 180 10.71 13.63 10.61
CA HIS A 180 11.00 12.28 11.08
C HIS A 180 10.79 12.17 12.59
N GLY A 181 9.92 11.25 13.00
CA GLY A 181 9.69 10.92 14.41
C GLY A 181 10.58 9.77 14.89
N THR A 182 11.33 10.00 15.97
CA THR A 182 12.18 8.99 16.59
C THR A 182 12.07 8.97 18.12
N TYR A 183 12.82 8.08 18.76
CA TYR A 183 12.90 7.96 20.21
C TYR A 183 14.15 8.67 20.75
N LEU A 184 14.07 9.16 21.99
CA LEU A 184 15.16 9.93 22.58
C LEU A 184 16.46 9.12 22.70
N LYS A 185 16.35 7.81 22.94
CA LYS A 185 17.50 6.90 22.95
C LYS A 185 18.23 6.90 21.61
N ALA A 186 17.50 6.71 20.51
CA ALA A 186 18.08 6.67 19.15
C ALA A 186 18.67 8.03 18.74
N TRP A 187 18.01 9.13 19.14
CA TRP A 187 18.55 10.48 18.97
C TRP A 187 19.92 10.63 19.62
N LYS A 188 20.01 10.31 20.93
CA LYS A 188 21.24 10.47 21.71
C LYS A 188 22.35 9.51 21.28
N SER A 189 22.02 8.27 20.91
CA SER A 189 23.01 7.22 20.67
C SER A 189 23.66 7.27 19.30
N ALA A 190 22.93 7.72 18.27
CA ALA A 190 23.42 7.64 16.89
C ALA A 190 22.96 8.84 16.05
N ILE A 191 21.66 9.14 16.02
CA ILE A 191 21.10 10.06 15.01
C ILE A 191 21.68 11.47 15.12
N LYS A 192 21.96 11.95 16.33
CA LYS A 192 22.57 13.28 16.54
C LYS A 192 23.96 13.39 15.88
N LYS A 193 24.73 12.31 15.86
CA LYS A 193 26.11 12.30 15.34
C LYS A 193 26.16 11.87 13.87
N GLU A 194 25.44 10.81 13.52
CA GLU A 194 25.58 10.12 12.23
C GLU A 194 24.50 10.52 11.21
N GLY A 195 23.36 10.98 11.69
CA GLY A 195 22.17 11.25 10.89
C GLY A 195 21.13 10.13 10.93
N LEU A 196 20.09 10.25 10.11
CA LEU A 196 19.07 9.22 9.94
C LEU A 196 19.56 8.17 8.95
N SER A 197 19.54 6.90 9.33
CA SER A 197 19.87 5.78 8.43
C SER A 197 18.60 5.10 7.91
N ARG A 198 18.63 4.59 6.67
CA ARG A 198 17.59 3.68 6.16
C ARG A 198 17.53 2.35 6.92
N MET A 199 18.58 2.01 7.67
CA MET A 199 18.74 0.73 8.37
C MET A 199 18.50 -0.43 7.39
N ASN A 200 17.65 -1.39 7.74
CA ASN A 200 17.31 -2.53 6.89
C ASN A 200 16.18 -2.22 5.87
N ARG A 201 15.71 -0.99 5.74
CA ARG A 201 14.68 -0.60 4.76
C ARG A 201 15.31 -0.03 3.51
N MET A 202 14.54 0.03 2.42
CA MET A 202 14.96 0.71 1.20
C MET A 202 15.11 2.23 1.40
N HIS A 203 14.23 2.83 2.21
CA HIS A 203 14.13 4.28 2.36
C HIS A 203 14.03 4.70 3.83
N ILE A 204 14.51 5.92 4.12
CA ILE A 204 14.16 6.72 5.29
C ILE A 204 12.80 7.37 5.04
N HIS A 205 11.93 7.38 6.05
CA HIS A 205 10.55 7.86 5.95
C HIS A 205 10.39 9.20 6.65
N PHE A 206 9.73 10.15 5.99
CA PHE A 206 9.32 11.43 6.54
C PHE A 206 7.81 11.61 6.37
N ALA A 207 7.18 12.23 7.36
CA ALA A 207 5.79 12.65 7.33
C ALA A 207 5.71 14.13 6.92
N ILE A 208 4.63 14.50 6.25
CA ILE A 208 4.31 15.88 5.88
C ILE A 208 3.73 16.71 7.05
N GLY A 209 3.53 16.09 8.21
CA GLY A 209 3.02 16.73 9.41
C GLY A 209 2.97 15.81 10.63
N GLU A 210 2.64 16.39 11.78
CA GLU A 210 2.70 15.72 13.09
C GLU A 210 1.54 14.74 13.30
N PRO A 211 1.70 13.69 14.14
CA PRO A 211 0.58 12.85 14.56
C PRO A 211 -0.50 13.66 15.29
N GLY A 212 -1.71 13.69 14.73
CA GLY A 212 -2.87 14.39 15.28
C GLY A 212 -3.14 15.75 14.65
N GLU A 213 -2.28 16.20 13.74
CA GLU A 213 -2.51 17.42 12.96
C GLU A 213 -3.70 17.25 12.01
N ARG A 214 -4.54 18.30 11.91
CA ARG A 214 -5.79 18.24 11.15
C ARG A 214 -5.49 18.02 9.68
N GLY A 215 -6.14 17.02 9.07
CA GLY A 215 -5.95 16.70 7.65
C GLY A 215 -4.67 15.91 7.33
N VAL A 216 -3.83 15.59 8.33
CA VAL A 216 -2.57 14.86 8.11
C VAL A 216 -2.67 13.42 8.60
N ILE A 217 -2.44 12.49 7.68
CA ILE A 217 -2.27 11.06 8.01
C ILE A 217 -0.79 10.77 8.28
N SER A 218 -0.35 11.00 9.53
CA SER A 218 1.08 10.84 9.87
C SER A 218 1.51 9.38 10.03
N GLY A 219 2.53 8.99 9.26
CA GLY A 219 3.21 7.70 9.37
C GLY A 219 3.91 7.46 10.71
N MET A 220 4.28 8.54 11.42
CA MET A 220 5.01 8.51 12.68
C MET A 220 4.26 7.74 13.78
N ARG A 221 5.02 7.12 14.70
CA ARG A 221 4.44 6.49 15.88
C ARG A 221 3.96 7.58 16.83
N SER A 222 2.75 7.45 17.36
CA SER A 222 2.22 8.36 18.38
C SER A 222 3.04 8.37 19.68
N SER A 223 3.91 7.38 19.89
CA SER A 223 4.85 7.32 21.01
C SER A 223 6.24 7.89 20.70
N CYS A 224 6.49 8.46 19.53
CA CYS A 224 7.77 9.14 19.27
C CYS A 224 7.98 10.30 20.25
N GLN A 225 9.24 10.53 20.62
CA GLN A 225 9.66 11.49 21.64
C GLN A 225 10.43 12.66 21.04
N VAL A 226 11.06 12.45 19.89
CA VAL A 226 11.87 13.45 19.20
C VAL A 226 11.34 13.63 17.78
N MET A 227 11.25 14.88 17.34
CA MET A 227 10.87 15.23 15.97
C MET A 227 12.01 15.98 15.31
N ILE A 228 12.45 15.45 14.17
CA ILE A 228 13.52 16.00 13.36
C ILE A 228 12.86 16.60 12.12
N TYR A 229 12.98 17.91 11.97
CA TYR A 229 12.52 18.66 10.81
C TYR A 229 13.68 18.75 9.82
N LEU A 230 13.42 18.35 8.59
CA LEU A 230 14.38 18.31 7.51
C LEU A 230 14.32 19.62 6.70
N ASN A 231 15.47 20.19 6.41
CA ASN A 231 15.63 21.16 5.34
C ASN A 231 15.68 20.40 4.01
N LEU A 232 14.52 20.21 3.38
CA LEU A 232 14.38 19.42 2.17
C LEU A 232 15.10 20.07 0.97
N ASP A 233 14.99 21.40 0.81
CA ASP A 233 15.63 22.12 -0.30
C ASP A 233 17.16 22.01 -0.23
N LEU A 234 17.74 22.15 0.95
CA LEU A 234 19.18 21.95 1.12
C LEU A 234 19.60 20.53 0.75
N ALA A 235 18.82 19.52 1.17
CA ALA A 235 19.12 18.13 0.85
C ALA A 235 19.01 17.83 -0.66
N LEU A 236 17.99 18.38 -1.33
CA LEU A 236 17.81 18.27 -2.78
C LEU A 236 18.95 18.95 -3.55
N ASN A 237 19.32 20.17 -3.14
CA ASN A 237 20.41 20.94 -3.76
C ASN A 237 21.78 20.25 -3.60
N ASP A 238 21.99 19.56 -2.48
CA ASP A 238 23.19 18.74 -2.23
C ASP A 238 23.14 17.36 -2.93
N GLY A 239 22.10 17.09 -3.74
CA GLY A 239 21.99 15.91 -4.60
C GLY A 239 21.32 14.69 -4.00
N LEU A 240 20.69 14.79 -2.82
CA LEU A 240 19.86 13.69 -2.30
C LEU A 240 18.55 13.60 -3.09
N THR A 241 18.17 12.40 -3.48
CA THR A 241 16.89 12.15 -4.16
C THR A 241 15.77 11.89 -3.17
N PHE A 242 14.64 12.55 -3.36
CA PHE A 242 13.42 12.33 -2.58
C PHE A 242 12.25 11.94 -3.47
N PHE A 243 11.33 11.17 -2.88
CA PHE A 243 10.14 10.69 -3.54
C PHE A 243 8.91 10.79 -2.66
N LEU A 244 7.75 10.99 -3.27
CA LEU A 244 6.44 10.93 -2.64
C LEU A 244 5.76 9.61 -2.99
N SER A 245 5.36 8.86 -1.97
CA SER A 245 4.54 7.65 -2.12
C SER A 245 3.05 7.98 -2.29
N GLU A 246 2.25 7.00 -2.73
CA GLU A 246 0.80 7.15 -2.92
C GLU A 246 0.04 7.56 -1.65
N ASN A 247 0.55 7.23 -0.46
CA ASN A 247 -0.05 7.64 0.81
C ASN A 247 0.68 8.83 1.47
N ASN A 248 1.22 9.73 0.65
CA ASN A 248 1.82 11.01 1.05
C ASN A 248 2.97 10.89 2.06
N VAL A 249 3.72 9.79 2.02
CA VAL A 249 4.96 9.65 2.79
C VAL A 249 6.14 10.03 1.89
N ILE A 250 6.99 10.93 2.39
CA ILE A 250 8.22 11.34 1.74
C ILE A 250 9.31 10.31 2.05
N LEU A 251 10.06 9.91 1.03
CA LEU A 251 11.04 8.83 1.06
C LEU A 251 12.35 9.27 0.44
N THR A 252 13.46 8.82 1.01
CA THR A 252 14.80 8.93 0.39
C THR A 252 15.61 7.72 0.74
N GLU A 253 16.49 7.27 -0.17
CA GLU A 253 17.47 6.25 0.16
C GLU A 253 18.58 6.79 1.09
N GLY A 254 18.72 8.12 1.15
CA GLY A 254 19.84 8.81 1.79
C GLY A 254 20.97 9.11 0.80
N ASP A 255 22.13 9.46 1.33
CA ASP A 255 23.38 9.55 0.59
C ASP A 255 23.89 8.16 0.15
N LYS A 256 25.10 8.11 -0.44
CA LYS A 256 25.75 6.86 -0.86
C LYS A 256 25.87 5.80 0.24
N ASP A 257 25.87 6.20 1.51
CA ASP A 257 25.98 5.31 2.66
C ASP A 257 24.60 4.98 3.26
N GLY A 258 23.53 5.53 2.68
CA GLY A 258 22.15 5.33 3.13
C GLY A 258 21.73 6.23 4.28
N PHE A 259 22.32 7.44 4.39
CA PHE A 259 22.08 8.39 5.47
C PHE A 259 21.53 9.74 5.00
N VAL A 260 20.66 10.33 5.82
CA VAL A 260 20.38 11.77 5.81
C VAL A 260 21.16 12.39 6.96
N ARG A 261 22.22 13.13 6.62
CA ARG A 261 23.18 13.67 7.59
C ARG A 261 22.59 14.79 8.46
N PRO A 262 23.14 15.03 9.67
CA PRO A 262 22.63 16.08 10.56
C PRO A 262 22.65 17.49 9.99
N LYS A 263 23.53 17.80 9.02
CA LYS A 263 23.54 19.11 8.32
C LYS A 263 22.23 19.46 7.63
N TYR A 264 21.38 18.47 7.34
CA TYR A 264 20.05 18.69 6.75
C TYR A 264 18.96 18.86 7.82
N PHE A 265 19.27 18.76 9.11
CA PHE A 265 18.27 18.93 10.18
C PHE A 265 18.09 20.43 10.45
N GLN A 266 17.00 21.00 9.92
CA GLN A 266 16.60 22.38 10.18
C GLN A 266 16.40 22.61 11.68
N LYS A 267 15.67 21.71 12.35
CA LYS A 267 15.51 21.71 13.80
C LYS A 267 15.16 20.34 14.33
N VAL A 268 15.46 20.11 15.59
CA VAL A 268 15.12 18.89 16.33
C VAL A 268 14.51 19.31 17.65
N ILE A 269 13.33 18.78 17.96
CA ILE A 269 12.60 19.13 19.17
C ILE A 269 12.19 17.89 19.96
N ASP A 270 12.15 18.04 21.28
CA ASP A 270 11.44 17.09 22.14
C ASP A 270 9.93 17.30 21.95
N ARG A 271 9.21 16.23 21.60
CA ARG A 271 7.80 16.33 21.19
C ARG A 271 6.89 16.76 22.33
N LYS A 272 7.19 16.36 23.57
CA LYS A 272 6.32 16.65 24.73
C LYS A 272 6.55 18.05 25.26
N SER A 273 7.80 18.40 25.51
CA SER A 273 8.19 19.70 26.07
C SER A 273 8.29 20.82 25.03
N ARG A 274 8.29 20.47 23.73
CA ARG A 274 8.60 21.37 22.61
C ARG A 274 9.99 22.02 22.70
N ARG A 275 10.85 21.55 23.61
CA ARG A 275 12.20 22.07 23.80
C ARG A 275 13.04 21.80 22.56
N CYS A 276 13.76 22.82 22.10
CA CYS A 276 14.78 22.65 21.07
C CYS A 276 15.92 21.76 21.60
N LEU A 277 16.25 20.73 20.84
CA LEU A 277 17.38 19.83 21.06
C LEU A 277 18.54 20.13 20.11
N LEU A 278 18.24 20.73 18.95
CA LEU A 278 19.16 21.23 17.94
C LEU A 278 18.41 22.18 17.01
N ALA A 279 19.00 23.30 16.62
CA ALA A 279 18.55 24.17 15.54
C ALA A 279 19.77 24.60 14.72
N GLN A 280 19.61 24.73 13.41
CA GLN A 280 20.63 25.21 12.47
C GLN A 280 20.10 26.40 11.69
#